data_AF-A0A6S7JLR1-F1
#
_entry.id   AF-A0A6S7JLR1-F1
#
_cell.length_a   1.000
_cell.length_b   1.000
_cell.length_c   1.000
_cell.angle_alpha   90.00
_cell.angle_beta   90.00
_cell.angle_gamma   90.00
#
_symmetry.space_group_name_H-M   'P 1'
#
loop_
_entity.id
_entity.type
_entity.pdbx_description
1 polymer ?
#
loop_
_entity_poly.entity_id
_entity_poly.type
_entity_poly.pdbx_seq_one_letter_code
_entity_poly.pdbx_strand_id
1 'polypeptide(L)'
;MENLRSSLYSYMSRITYACYSKPALQEAQDIFGLDFDYGEFEKFGQEDYSEDEEADEYEEEYSDEEGQPRRRAKKKTSKKTIFDVYEPSELEKIHLTDRDNEIRITDMPERFQLREIASKPSEDGELDDEAEWIYRQAFMTMPVSNQ
;
A
#
# COMPACT_ATOMS: atom_id res chain seq x y z
N MET A 1 53.30 24.99 14.45
CA MET A 1 52.10 24.46 15.14
C MET A 1 51.22 23.65 14.17
N GLU A 2 51.79 22.75 13.38
CA GLU A 2 51.05 22.00 12.34
C GLU A 2 50.88 20.51 12.67
N ASN A 3 51.69 19.97 13.58
CA ASN A 3 51.69 18.55 13.93
C ASN A 3 50.54 18.10 14.86
N LEU A 4 49.85 19.04 15.52
CA LEU A 4 48.70 18.71 16.39
C LEU A 4 47.39 18.61 15.60
N ARG A 5 47.26 19.33 14.47
CA ARG A 5 46.06 19.26 13.61
C ARG A 5 45.99 17.96 12.82
N SER A 6 47.13 17.46 12.30
CA SER A 6 47.17 16.17 11.58
C SER A 6 46.94 14.97 12.50
N SER A 7 47.38 15.04 13.76
CA SER A 7 47.13 13.97 14.75
C SER A 7 45.64 13.88 15.11
N LEU A 8 44.97 15.03 15.31
CA LEU A 8 43.52 15.07 15.56
C LEU A 8 42.72 14.61 14.34
N TYR A 9 43.11 14.95 13.11
CA TYR A 9 42.42 14.45 11.91
C TYR A 9 42.55 12.93 11.74
N SER A 10 43.71 12.33 12.07
CA SER A 10 43.87 10.88 12.07
C SER A 10 43.12 10.17 13.21
N TYR A 11 42.97 10.85 14.35
CA TYR A 11 42.26 10.31 15.51
C TYR A 11 40.74 10.42 15.34
N MET A 12 40.25 11.53 14.82
CA MET A 12 38.83 11.72 14.48
C MET A 12 38.39 10.85 13.29
N SER A 13 39.27 10.59 12.32
CA SER A 13 39.00 9.65 11.22
C SER A 13 38.99 8.18 11.65
N ARG A 14 39.49 7.84 12.85
CA ARG A 14 39.40 6.48 13.42
C ARG A 14 38.22 6.29 14.37
N ILE A 15 37.62 7.38 14.87
CA ILE A 15 36.50 7.32 15.83
C ILE A 15 35.14 7.23 15.10
N THR A 16 35.02 7.72 13.87
CA THR A 16 33.75 7.71 13.12
C THR A 16 33.42 6.39 12.41
N TYR A 17 34.27 5.37 12.51
CA TYR A 17 34.03 4.03 11.94
C TYR A 17 33.79 2.95 13.00
N ALA A 18 33.57 3.36 14.25
CA ALA A 18 33.32 2.45 15.36
C ALA A 18 31.86 1.94 15.36
N CYS A 19 31.68 0.83 14.65
CA CYS A 19 30.80 -0.29 15.02
C CYS A 19 29.29 -0.16 14.72
N TYR A 20 28.93 -0.21 13.43
CA TYR A 20 27.92 -1.21 13.07
C TYR A 20 28.62 -2.57 13.14
N SER A 21 28.16 -3.43 14.05
CA SER A 21 28.52 -4.84 14.05
C SER A 21 28.31 -5.37 12.64
N LYS A 22 29.37 -5.84 11.96
CA LYS A 22 29.29 -6.43 10.62
C LYS A 22 28.11 -7.41 10.45
N PRO A 23 27.75 -8.22 11.47
CA PRO A 23 26.51 -9.00 11.50
C PRO A 23 25.20 -8.21 11.28
N ALA A 24 24.97 -7.12 12.01
CA ALA A 24 23.72 -6.35 11.91
C ALA A 24 23.60 -5.63 10.55
N LEU A 25 24.74 -5.22 10.00
CA LEU A 25 24.78 -4.67 8.65
C LEU A 25 24.46 -5.76 7.62
N GLN A 26 25.08 -6.94 7.72
CA GLN A 26 24.82 -8.09 6.83
C GLN A 26 23.35 -8.52 6.89
N GLU A 27 22.81 -8.68 8.09
CA GLU A 27 21.39 -9.01 8.30
C GLU A 27 20.47 -7.97 7.67
N ALA A 28 20.79 -6.68 7.79
CA ALA A 28 20.05 -5.65 7.09
C ALA A 28 20.19 -5.75 5.56
N GLN A 29 21.33 -6.16 5.01
CA GLN A 29 21.46 -6.38 3.56
C GLN A 29 20.66 -7.59 3.09
N ASP A 30 20.64 -8.66 3.89
CA ASP A 30 19.89 -9.89 3.62
C ASP A 30 18.37 -9.65 3.73
N ILE A 31 17.93 -8.82 4.68
CA ILE A 31 16.52 -8.47 4.89
C ILE A 31 16.02 -7.45 3.86
N PHE A 32 16.77 -6.38 3.63
CA PHE A 32 16.29 -5.24 2.82
C PHE A 32 16.77 -5.26 1.37
N GLY A 33 17.79 -6.05 1.04
CA GLY A 33 18.35 -6.14 -0.32
C GLY A 33 19.02 -4.83 -0.75
N LEU A 34 20.33 -4.70 -0.49
CA LEU A 34 21.08 -3.50 -0.93
C LEU A 34 21.45 -3.49 -2.42
N ASP A 35 21.19 -4.59 -3.13
CA ASP A 35 21.41 -4.72 -4.59
C ASP A 35 20.08 -4.60 -5.33
N PHE A 36 19.32 -3.55 -5.02
CA PHE A 36 18.07 -3.25 -5.72
C PHE A 36 18.40 -2.60 -7.07
N ASP A 37 18.26 -3.36 -8.16
CA ASP A 37 18.48 -2.87 -9.52
C ASP A 37 17.29 -2.01 -9.98
N TYR A 38 17.44 -0.69 -9.87
CA TYR A 38 16.45 0.26 -10.38
C TYR A 38 16.19 0.14 -11.90
N GLY A 39 17.11 -0.48 -12.66
CA GLY A 39 16.94 -0.77 -14.09
C GLY A 39 16.03 -1.96 -14.38
N GLU A 40 15.72 -2.80 -13.40
CA GLU A 40 14.77 -3.91 -13.56
C GLU A 40 13.35 -3.38 -13.79
N PHE A 41 12.96 -2.30 -13.10
CA PHE A 41 11.65 -1.66 -13.28
C PHE A 41 11.45 -1.06 -14.67
N GLU A 42 12.52 -0.57 -15.32
CA GLU A 42 12.43 -0.03 -16.68
C GLU A 42 12.08 -1.12 -17.71
N LYS A 43 12.48 -2.38 -17.48
CA LYS A 43 12.11 -3.51 -18.35
C LYS A 43 10.63 -3.87 -18.28
N PHE A 44 9.99 -3.65 -17.13
CA PHE A 44 8.57 -3.97 -16.92
C PHE A 44 7.65 -2.77 -17.11
N GLY A 45 8.16 -1.54 -17.01
CA GLY A 45 7.36 -0.31 -17.09
C GLY A 45 6.87 0.07 -18.48
N GLN A 46 7.33 -0.58 -19.56
CA GLN A 46 7.00 -0.21 -20.93
C GLN A 46 6.09 -1.20 -21.67
N GLU A 47 5.98 -2.46 -21.24
CA GLU A 47 5.26 -3.49 -22.02
C GLU A 47 3.86 -3.86 -21.50
N ASP A 48 3.47 -3.50 -20.26
CA ASP A 48 2.23 -4.03 -19.65
C ASP A 48 1.15 -2.97 -19.32
N TYR A 49 1.34 -1.73 -19.79
CA TYR A 49 0.33 -0.66 -19.70
C TYR A 49 -0.14 -0.17 -21.07
N SER A 50 -0.07 -1.00 -22.12
CA SER A 50 -0.96 -0.79 -23.27
C SER A 50 -2.35 -1.23 -22.84
N GLU A 51 -3.09 -0.26 -22.31
CA GLU A 51 -4.54 -0.27 -22.18
C GLU A 51 -5.16 -1.04 -23.36
N ASP A 52 -5.89 -2.09 -23.00
CA ASP A 52 -6.76 -2.94 -23.79
C ASP A 52 -7.47 -2.20 -24.94
N GLU A 53 -6.75 -2.01 -26.05
CA GLU A 53 -7.30 -1.81 -27.39
C GLU A 53 -7.35 -3.18 -28.09
N GLU A 54 -8.14 -4.13 -27.57
CA GLU A 54 -8.74 -5.14 -28.44
C GLU A 54 -9.71 -4.43 -29.40
N ALA A 55 -9.13 -3.81 -30.43
CA ALA A 55 -9.83 -3.46 -31.65
C ALA A 55 -10.16 -4.77 -32.37
N ASP A 56 -11.35 -5.34 -32.06
CA ASP A 56 -12.05 -6.42 -32.77
C ASP A 56 -11.44 -6.67 -34.17
N GLU A 57 -10.52 -7.65 -34.26
CA GLU A 57 -9.93 -8.08 -35.51
C GLU A 57 -11.03 -8.65 -36.41
N TYR A 58 -11.19 -8.00 -37.55
CA TYR A 58 -12.02 -8.33 -38.70
C TYR A 58 -12.29 -9.83 -38.92
N GLU A 59 -13.52 -10.27 -38.64
CA GLU A 59 -14.10 -11.45 -39.27
C GLU A 59 -15.24 -11.00 -40.21
N GLU A 60 -14.86 -10.54 -41.41
CA GLU A 60 -15.81 -10.34 -42.52
C GLU A 60 -15.76 -11.58 -43.43
N GLU A 61 -16.56 -12.58 -43.05
CA GLU A 61 -16.91 -13.72 -43.90
C GLU A 61 -17.76 -13.23 -45.08
N TYR A 62 -17.31 -13.55 -46.30
CA TYR A 62 -17.95 -13.26 -47.58
C TYR A 62 -19.44 -13.66 -47.62
N SER A 63 -20.31 -12.86 -48.24
CA SER A 63 -21.23 -13.32 -49.30
C SER A 63 -22.21 -12.23 -49.79
N ASP A 64 -22.05 -11.88 -51.07
CA ASP A 64 -23.03 -11.65 -52.15
C ASP A 64 -24.11 -10.54 -52.12
N GLU A 65 -24.15 -9.86 -53.27
CA GLU A 65 -25.10 -8.95 -53.94
C GLU A 65 -26.09 -8.02 -53.16
N GLU A 66 -25.99 -6.72 -53.50
CA GLU A 66 -26.96 -5.62 -53.33
C GLU A 66 -27.05 -4.86 -51.98
N GLY A 67 -25.92 -4.26 -51.56
CA GLY A 67 -25.78 -2.79 -51.67
C GLY A 67 -26.45 -1.81 -50.69
N GLN A 68 -26.91 -2.19 -49.49
CA GLN A 68 -27.24 -1.21 -48.41
C GLN A 68 -26.94 -1.72 -46.98
N PRO A 69 -25.97 -1.14 -46.23
CA PRO A 69 -25.66 -1.57 -44.87
C PRO A 69 -26.63 -0.96 -43.84
N ARG A 70 -27.56 -1.78 -43.34
CA ARG A 70 -28.30 -1.47 -42.11
C ARG A 70 -27.34 -1.58 -40.92
N ARG A 71 -27.03 -0.46 -40.27
CA ARG A 71 -26.27 -0.43 -39.00
C ARG A 71 -27.04 -1.23 -37.95
N ARG A 72 -26.63 -2.49 -37.73
CA ARG A 72 -27.14 -3.32 -36.64
C ARG A 72 -26.69 -2.68 -35.33
N ALA A 73 -27.62 -2.25 -34.50
CA ALA A 73 -27.31 -1.82 -33.15
C ALA A 73 -26.71 -3.03 -32.41
N LYS A 74 -25.39 -3.02 -32.15
CA LYS A 74 -24.73 -4.01 -31.29
C LYS A 74 -25.48 -4.00 -29.96
N LYS A 75 -26.17 -5.10 -29.63
CA LYS A 75 -26.83 -5.27 -28.33
C LYS A 75 -25.72 -5.25 -27.29
N LYS A 76 -25.68 -4.20 -26.45
CA LYS A 76 -24.80 -4.14 -25.28
C LYS A 76 -25.11 -5.39 -24.45
N THR A 77 -24.20 -6.35 -24.43
CA THR A 77 -24.26 -7.44 -23.47
C THR A 77 -24.20 -6.78 -22.09
N SER A 78 -25.21 -6.99 -21.26
CA SER A 78 -25.19 -6.50 -19.89
C SER A 78 -23.99 -7.15 -19.21
N LYS A 79 -22.98 -6.36 -18.86
CA LYS A 79 -21.81 -6.84 -18.12
C LYS A 79 -22.34 -7.47 -16.84
N LYS A 80 -22.14 -8.78 -16.67
CA LYS A 80 -22.46 -9.48 -15.42
C LYS A 80 -21.62 -8.86 -14.32
N THR A 81 -22.23 -8.57 -13.18
CA THR A 81 -21.50 -8.02 -12.04
C THR A 81 -20.69 -9.11 -11.36
N ILE A 82 -19.65 -8.76 -10.60
CA ILE A 82 -18.85 -9.75 -9.86
C ILE A 82 -19.71 -10.57 -8.89
N PHE A 83 -20.79 -9.97 -8.39
CA PHE A 83 -21.80 -10.61 -7.53
C PHE A 83 -22.62 -11.70 -8.24
N ASP A 84 -22.70 -11.68 -9.57
CA ASP A 84 -23.43 -12.68 -10.36
C ASP A 84 -22.55 -13.89 -10.75
N VAL A 85 -21.23 -13.73 -10.66
CA VAL A 85 -20.25 -14.72 -11.12
C VAL A 85 -19.67 -15.54 -9.96
N TYR A 86 -19.51 -14.92 -8.79
CA TYR A 86 -18.87 -15.53 -7.62
C TYR A 86 -19.83 -15.73 -6.46
N GLU A 87 -19.53 -16.71 -5.60
CA GLU A 87 -20.29 -16.93 -4.38
C GLU A 87 -19.99 -15.83 -3.33
N PRO A 88 -20.96 -15.40 -2.51
CA PRO A 88 -20.71 -14.45 -1.42
C PRO A 88 -19.54 -14.83 -0.49
N SER A 89 -19.33 -16.13 -0.23
CA SER A 89 -18.23 -16.61 0.63
C SER A 89 -16.85 -16.49 -0.04
N GLU A 90 -16.78 -16.48 -1.37
CA GLU A 90 -15.54 -16.24 -2.12
C GLU A 90 -15.20 -14.75 -2.09
N LEU A 91 -16.21 -13.88 -2.26
CA LEU A 91 -16.05 -12.43 -2.20
C LEU A 91 -15.55 -11.95 -0.83
N GLU A 92 -16.02 -12.57 0.25
CA GLU A 92 -15.57 -12.26 1.61
C GLU A 92 -14.08 -12.60 1.82
N LYS A 93 -13.61 -13.75 1.30
CA LYS A 93 -12.20 -14.18 1.42
C LYS A 93 -11.22 -13.27 0.69
N ILE A 94 -11.67 -12.65 -0.40
CA ILE A 94 -10.85 -11.77 -1.24
C ILE A 94 -11.11 -10.28 -0.98
N HIS A 95 -11.93 -9.95 0.04
CA HIS A 95 -12.29 -8.59 0.43
C HIS A 95 -12.88 -7.74 -0.71
N LEU A 96 -13.82 -8.33 -1.45
CA LEU A 96 -14.56 -7.67 -2.54
C LEU A 96 -16.06 -7.51 -2.22
N THR A 97 -16.42 -7.53 -0.94
CA THR A 97 -17.80 -7.25 -0.54
C THR A 97 -18.11 -5.76 -0.70
N ASP A 98 -19.40 -5.42 -0.73
CA ASP A 98 -19.82 -4.01 -0.73
C ASP A 98 -19.27 -3.26 0.50
N ARG A 99 -19.18 -3.94 1.65
CA ARG A 99 -18.62 -3.37 2.88
C ARG A 99 -17.13 -3.06 2.74
N ASP A 100 -16.37 -3.91 2.06
CA ASP A 100 -14.94 -3.67 1.80
C ASP A 100 -14.75 -2.49 0.84
N ASN A 101 -15.63 -2.37 -0.16
CA ASN A 101 -15.64 -1.20 -1.05
C ASN A 101 -15.94 0.09 -0.28
N GLU A 102 -16.90 0.08 0.65
CA GLU A 102 -17.14 1.22 1.54
C GLU A 102 -15.88 1.58 2.35
N ILE A 103 -15.18 0.58 2.89
CA ILE A 103 -13.95 0.80 3.67
C ILE A 103 -12.85 1.45 2.82
N ARG A 104 -12.68 1.01 1.57
CA ARG A 104 -11.68 1.54 0.62
C ARG A 104 -11.96 2.97 0.17
N ILE A 105 -13.24 3.34 0.05
CA ILE A 105 -13.65 4.67 -0.41
C ILE A 105 -13.70 5.68 0.75
N THR A 106 -13.99 5.20 1.96
CA THR A 106 -14.08 6.06 3.15
C THR A 106 -12.71 6.60 3.54
N ASP A 107 -12.60 7.93 3.67
CA ASP A 107 -11.38 8.63 4.11
C ASP A 107 -11.20 8.54 5.65
N MET A 108 -11.15 7.32 6.16
CA MET A 108 -10.85 7.01 7.55
C MET A 108 -9.98 5.74 7.59
N PRO A 109 -8.97 5.64 8.45
CA PRO A 109 -8.15 4.44 8.49
C PRO A 109 -8.98 3.20 8.80
N GLU A 110 -8.70 2.09 8.11
CA GLU A 110 -9.42 0.81 8.25
C GLU A 110 -9.49 0.33 9.71
N ARG A 111 -8.42 0.52 10.50
CA ARG A 111 -8.40 0.17 11.94
C ARG A 111 -9.46 0.89 12.77
N PHE A 112 -9.82 2.12 12.43
CA PHE A 112 -10.90 2.84 13.08
C PHE A 112 -12.27 2.36 12.59
N GLN A 113 -12.37 1.92 11.33
CA GLN A 113 -13.60 1.40 10.72
C GLN A 113 -13.95 -0.02 11.22
N LEU A 114 -12.96 -0.86 11.50
CA LEU A 114 -13.12 -2.25 11.94
C LEU A 114 -13.15 -2.43 13.46
N ARG A 115 -13.07 -1.33 14.22
CA ARG A 115 -13.02 -1.39 15.68
C ARG A 115 -14.33 -1.93 16.26
N GLU A 116 -14.25 -2.94 17.14
CA GLU A 116 -15.43 -3.50 17.83
C GLU A 116 -16.21 -2.44 18.61
N ILE A 117 -15.49 -1.51 19.23
CA ILE A 117 -16.06 -0.36 19.94
C ILE A 117 -16.00 0.85 19.02
N ALA A 118 -17.16 1.24 18.50
CA ALA A 118 -17.30 2.41 17.64
C ALA A 118 -16.74 3.67 18.32
N SER A 119 -16.03 4.50 17.54
CA SER A 119 -15.60 5.82 17.97
C SER A 119 -16.83 6.71 18.12
N LYS A 120 -17.10 7.20 19.33
CA LYS A 120 -18.16 8.17 19.59
C LYS A 120 -17.57 9.58 19.54
N PRO A 121 -18.33 10.60 19.11
CA PRO A 121 -17.92 11.97 19.32
C PRO A 121 -17.79 12.24 20.83
N SER A 122 -16.75 12.97 21.22
CA SER A 122 -16.50 13.36 22.61
C SER A 122 -17.41 14.51 23.03
N GLU A 123 -17.82 14.53 24.30
CA GLU A 123 -18.50 15.65 24.94
C GLU A 123 -17.49 16.76 25.31
N ASP A 124 -17.98 17.99 25.50
CA ASP A 124 -17.14 19.13 25.88
C ASP A 124 -16.44 18.86 27.24
N GLY A 125 -15.10 18.91 27.23
CA GLY A 125 -14.24 18.67 28.40
C GLY A 125 -13.73 17.23 28.54
N GLU A 126 -14.38 16.22 27.92
CA GLU A 126 -13.92 14.83 28.01
C GLU A 126 -12.52 14.62 27.42
N LEU A 127 -12.19 15.36 26.35
CA LEU A 127 -10.88 15.31 25.71
C LEU A 127 -9.76 15.82 26.62
N ASP A 128 -10.04 16.85 27.43
CA ASP A 128 -9.06 17.40 28.37
C ASP A 128 -8.81 16.40 29.51
N ASP A 129 -9.88 15.81 30.04
CA ASP A 129 -9.80 14.77 31.07
C ASP A 129 -9.06 13.51 30.57
N GLU A 130 -9.35 13.07 29.34
CA GLU A 130 -8.67 11.93 28.71
C GLU A 130 -7.18 12.24 28.46
N ALA A 131 -6.86 13.44 27.98
CA ALA A 131 -5.48 13.86 27.77
C ALA A 131 -4.67 13.84 29.09
N GLU A 132 -5.25 14.35 30.18
CA GLU A 132 -4.64 14.28 31.50
C GLU A 132 -4.47 12.83 31.97
N TRP A 133 -5.47 11.98 31.76
CA TRP A 133 -5.41 10.57 32.16
C TRP A 133 -4.31 9.81 31.41
N ILE A 134 -4.24 9.96 30.09
CA ILE A 134 -3.20 9.35 29.25
C ILE A 134 -1.82 9.81 29.71
N TYR A 135 -1.63 11.10 29.95
CA TYR A 135 -0.34 11.63 30.39
C TYR A 135 0.12 10.99 31.72
N ARG A 136 -0.79 10.89 32.70
CA ARG A 136 -0.47 10.26 34.00
C ARG A 136 -0.13 8.77 33.84
N GLN A 137 -0.88 8.02 33.03
CA GLN A 137 -0.63 6.58 32.85
C GLN A 137 0.59 6.27 31.97
N ALA A 138 0.84 7.08 30.93
CA ALA A 138 1.95 6.82 30.03
C ALA A 138 3.30 7.21 30.63
N PHE A 139 3.35 8.27 31.44
CA PHE A 139 4.62 8.88 31.88
C PHE A 139 4.83 8.91 33.39
N MET A 140 3.78 8.92 34.21
CA MET A 140 3.92 9.03 35.67
C MET A 140 3.84 7.69 36.39
N THR A 141 3.05 6.74 35.87
CA THR A 141 3.01 5.39 36.44
C THR A 141 4.19 4.56 35.94
N MET A 142 4.88 3.87 36.86
CA MET A 142 5.94 2.93 36.44
C MET A 142 5.36 1.87 35.51
N PRO A 143 6.05 1.52 34.42
CA PRO A 143 5.60 0.47 33.53
C PRO A 143 5.48 -0.84 34.32
N VAL A 144 4.53 -1.69 33.92
CA VAL A 144 4.20 -2.96 34.60
C VAL A 144 5.44 -3.87 34.75
N SER A 145 6.42 -3.75 33.84
CA SER A 145 7.69 -4.48 33.93
C SER A 145 8.56 -4.11 35.14
N ASN A 146 8.32 -2.94 35.74
CA ASN A 146 9.10 -2.36 36.83
C ASN A 146 8.27 -2.19 38.12
N GLN A 147 7.06 -2.79 38.19
CA GLN A 147 6.23 -2.82 39.39
C GLN A 147 6.65 -3.93 40.37
#